data_AF-A0A161MEP2-F1
#
_entry.id   AF-A0A161MEP2-F1
#
_cell.length_a   1.000
_cell.length_b   1.000
_cell.length_c   1.000
_cell.angle_alpha   90.00
_cell.angle_beta   90.00
_cell.angle_gamma   90.00
#
_symmetry.space_group_name_H-M   'P 1'
#
loop_
_entity.id
_entity.type
_entity.pdbx_description
1 polymer ?
#
loop_
_entity_poly.entity_id
_entity_poly.type
_entity_poly.pdbx_seq_one_letter_code
_entity_poly.pdbx_strand_id
1 'polypeptide(L)'
;MSIPSRPTAVRRRRTLAHVVLRDLAETGHTTVPPWWEAEIEREFGGLDGFLAELSRQWWAAYAVHLDALIELGAGDAGQAWADVAEQLPYLRRVLDAYAGEPALAEAERRHCDVLRWTARREARHAAA
;
A
#
# COMPACT_ATOMS: atom_id res chain seq x y z
N MET A 1 -18.62 24.72 7.69
CA MET A 1 -17.60 23.75 7.23
C MET A 1 -17.96 22.39 7.79
N SER A 2 -18.54 21.51 6.96
CA SER A 2 -18.85 20.14 7.37
C SER A 2 -17.59 19.30 7.30
N ILE A 3 -17.07 18.88 8.45
CA ILE A 3 -15.97 17.92 8.53
C ILE A 3 -16.51 16.61 7.93
N PRO A 4 -15.94 16.07 6.83
CA PRO A 4 -16.36 14.78 6.33
C PRO A 4 -16.12 13.73 7.41
N SER A 5 -17.17 12.99 7.77
CA SER A 5 -17.06 11.86 8.70
C SER A 5 -15.93 10.94 8.23
N ARG A 6 -15.03 10.51 9.14
CA ARG A 6 -13.91 9.58 8.86
C ARG A 6 -14.20 8.48 7.80
N PRO A 7 -15.36 7.79 7.81
CA PRO A 7 -15.65 6.77 6.81
C PRO A 7 -15.79 7.28 5.37
N THR A 8 -16.23 8.52 5.13
CA THR A 8 -16.38 9.06 3.77
C THR A 8 -15.04 9.50 3.20
N ALA A 9 -14.16 10.06 4.02
CA ALA A 9 -12.79 10.43 3.63
C ALA A 9 -11.94 9.21 3.25
N VAL A 10 -12.03 8.11 4.02
CA VAL A 10 -11.32 6.85 3.71
C VAL A 10 -11.78 6.26 2.38
N ARG A 11 -13.11 6.22 2.15
CA ARG A 11 -13.65 5.74 0.87
C ARG A 11 -13.18 6.59 -0.31
N ARG A 12 -13.19 7.92 -0.17
CA ARG A 12 -12.71 8.84 -1.21
C ARG A 12 -11.24 8.62 -1.55
N ARG A 13 -10.36 8.55 -0.55
CA ARG A 13 -8.93 8.28 -0.77
C ARG A 13 -8.72 6.95 -1.48
N ARG A 14 -9.43 5.89 -1.07
CA ARG A 14 -9.33 4.58 -1.72
C ARG A 14 -9.81 4.61 -3.17
N THR A 15 -10.95 5.28 -3.43
CA THR A 15 -11.46 5.47 -4.79
C THR A 15 -10.48 6.25 -5.65
N LEU A 16 -9.93 7.36 -5.15
CA LEU A 16 -8.98 8.18 -5.92
C LEU A 16 -7.70 7.39 -6.22
N ALA A 17 -7.13 6.67 -5.25
CA ALA A 17 -5.97 5.82 -5.49
C ALA A 17 -6.22 4.77 -6.58
N HIS A 18 -7.40 4.15 -6.56
CA HIS A 18 -7.78 3.18 -7.58
C HIS A 18 -7.91 3.83 -8.97
N VAL A 19 -8.52 5.01 -9.06
CA VAL A 19 -8.67 5.72 -10.34
C VAL A 19 -7.32 6.16 -10.89
N VAL A 20 -6.42 6.71 -10.06
CA VAL A 20 -5.06 7.09 -10.46
C VAL A 20 -4.29 5.87 -10.96
N LEU A 21 -4.30 4.76 -10.21
CA LEU A 21 -3.61 3.52 -10.62
C LEU A 21 -4.17 2.95 -11.94
N ARG A 22 -5.47 3.06 -12.17
CA ARG A 22 -6.10 2.64 -13.42
C ARG A 22 -5.65 3.53 -14.59
N ASP A 23 -5.64 4.85 -14.41
CA ASP A 23 -5.16 5.80 -15.43
C ASP A 23 -3.69 5.55 -15.78
N LEU A 24 -2.84 5.33 -14.76
CA LEU A 24 -1.44 4.95 -14.93
C LEU A 24 -1.29 3.64 -15.72
N ALA A 25 -2.15 2.66 -15.45
CA ALA A 25 -2.16 1.39 -16.18
C ALA A 25 -2.61 1.55 -17.65
N GLU A 26 -3.63 2.38 -17.90
CA GLU A 26 -4.17 2.65 -19.23
C GLU A 26 -3.21 3.47 -20.10
N THR A 27 -2.50 4.42 -19.48
CA THR A 27 -1.54 5.32 -20.17
C THR A 27 -0.11 4.75 -20.23
N GLY A 28 0.20 3.75 -19.41
CA GLY A 28 1.55 3.17 -19.28
C GLY A 28 2.52 4.02 -18.46
N HIS A 29 2.05 5.06 -17.77
CA HIS A 29 2.88 5.86 -16.89
C HIS A 29 3.25 5.10 -15.61
N THR A 30 4.50 5.23 -15.16
CA THR A 30 4.99 4.66 -13.89
C THR A 30 5.15 5.72 -12.80
N THR A 31 5.10 7.00 -13.16
CA THR A 31 5.11 8.14 -12.23
C THR A 31 3.80 8.89 -12.35
N VAL A 32 3.35 9.53 -11.27
CA VAL A 32 2.10 10.31 -11.24
C VAL A 32 2.16 11.46 -12.25
N PRO A 33 1.24 11.50 -13.23
CA PRO A 33 1.16 12.61 -14.17
C PRO A 33 0.75 13.93 -13.51
N PRO A 34 1.15 15.09 -14.08
CA PRO A 34 0.83 16.40 -13.51
C PRO A 34 -0.66 16.68 -13.34
N TRP A 35 -1.51 16.08 -14.18
CA TRP A 35 -2.96 16.28 -14.10
C TRP A 35 -3.62 15.67 -12.87
N TRP A 36 -2.90 14.86 -12.09
CA TRP A 36 -3.38 14.31 -10.82
C TRP A 36 -2.93 15.12 -9.59
N GLU A 37 -2.01 16.07 -9.74
CA GLU A 37 -1.37 16.77 -8.61
C GLU A 37 -2.38 17.48 -7.72
N ALA A 38 -3.36 18.19 -8.30
CA ALA A 38 -4.35 18.94 -7.53
C ALA A 38 -5.27 18.04 -6.68
N GLU A 39 -5.74 16.94 -7.26
CA GLU A 39 -6.55 15.94 -6.58
C GLU A 39 -5.75 15.19 -5.50
N ILE A 40 -4.49 14.87 -5.80
CA ILE A 40 -3.59 14.21 -4.84
C ILE A 40 -3.26 15.13 -3.68
N GLU A 41 -2.95 16.40 -3.95
CA GLU A 41 -2.74 17.42 -2.92
C GLU A 41 -3.95 17.51 -2.00
N ARG A 42 -5.15 17.65 -2.59
CA ARG A 42 -6.39 17.80 -1.83
C ARG A 42 -6.72 16.60 -0.94
N GLU A 43 -6.58 15.38 -1.45
CA GLU A 43 -7.06 14.18 -0.75
C GLU A 43 -5.99 13.53 0.13
N PHE A 44 -4.71 13.66 -0.27
CA PHE A 44 -3.59 12.99 0.39
C PHE A 44 -2.65 13.93 1.14
N GLY A 45 -2.72 15.24 0.90
CA GLY A 45 -1.72 16.21 1.38
C GLY A 45 -0.42 16.11 0.60
N GLY A 46 -0.51 15.78 -0.69
CA GLY A 46 0.61 15.73 -1.63
C GLY A 46 1.07 14.31 -1.97
N LEU A 47 2.11 14.24 -2.79
CA LEU A 47 2.68 13.00 -3.32
C LEU A 47 3.11 12.05 -2.19
N ASP A 48 3.75 12.55 -1.14
CA ASP A 48 4.18 11.74 0.01
C ASP A 48 3.01 11.00 0.68
N GLY A 49 1.89 11.70 0.87
CA GLY A 49 0.68 11.13 1.45
C GLY A 49 0.03 10.08 0.53
N PHE A 50 0.19 10.25 -0.78
CA PHE A 50 -0.28 9.31 -1.79
C PHE A 50 0.60 8.06 -1.85
N LEU A 51 1.92 8.20 -1.92
CA LEU A 51 2.88 7.09 -1.87
C LEU A 51 2.74 6.28 -0.57
N ALA A 52 2.50 6.95 0.56
CA ALA A 52 2.24 6.27 1.82
C ALA A 52 0.94 5.43 1.77
N GLU A 53 -0.10 5.87 1.04
CA GLU A 53 -1.31 5.07 0.83
C GLU A 53 -1.06 3.87 -0.10
N LEU A 54 -0.34 4.07 -1.19
CA LEU A 54 0.03 2.99 -2.11
C LEU A 54 0.87 1.92 -1.40
N SER A 55 1.85 2.36 -0.60
CA SER A 55 2.65 1.48 0.26
C SER A 55 1.78 0.70 1.25
N ARG A 56 0.80 1.36 1.90
CA ARG A 56 -0.17 0.67 2.77
C ARG A 56 -0.95 -0.42 2.05
N GLN A 57 -1.42 -0.16 0.83
CA GLN A 57 -2.17 -1.13 0.05
C GLN A 57 -1.32 -2.33 -0.34
N TRP A 58 -0.08 -2.09 -0.75
CA TRP A 58 0.88 -3.14 -1.08
C TRP A 58 1.16 -4.05 0.12
N TRP A 59 1.56 -3.46 1.25
CA TRP A 59 1.89 -4.23 2.46
C TRP A 59 0.69 -4.97 3.06
N ALA A 60 -0.51 -4.40 2.97
CA ALA A 60 -1.73 -5.09 3.38
C ALA A 60 -2.03 -6.32 2.50
N ALA A 61 -1.89 -6.19 1.18
CA ALA A 61 -2.07 -7.32 0.26
C ALA A 61 -1.02 -8.40 0.50
N TYR A 62 0.25 -8.01 0.66
CA TYR A 62 1.34 -8.91 1.00
C TYR A 62 1.11 -9.66 2.32
N ALA A 63 0.73 -8.97 3.38
CA ALA A 63 0.48 -9.60 4.68
C ALA A 63 -0.67 -10.61 4.61
N VAL A 64 -1.80 -10.22 4.01
CA VAL A 64 -2.96 -11.11 3.85
C VAL A 64 -2.60 -12.37 3.05
N HIS A 65 -1.83 -12.21 1.97
CA HIS A 65 -1.45 -13.34 1.13
C HIS A 65 -0.39 -14.23 1.80
N LEU A 66 0.57 -13.64 2.51
CA LEU A 66 1.53 -14.39 3.32
C LEU A 66 0.84 -15.21 4.41
N ASP A 67 -0.10 -14.61 5.15
CA ASP A 67 -0.88 -15.31 6.17
C ASP A 67 -1.64 -16.50 5.55
N ALA A 68 -2.27 -16.31 4.38
CA ALA A 68 -2.94 -17.39 3.67
C ALA A 68 -1.99 -18.53 3.27
N LEU A 69 -0.77 -18.22 2.81
CA LEU A 69 0.24 -19.25 2.47
C LEU A 69 0.74 -19.98 3.72
N ILE A 70 0.92 -19.28 4.85
CA ILE A 70 1.31 -19.87 6.12
C ILE A 70 0.24 -20.88 6.59
N GLU A 71 -1.04 -20.50 6.53
CA GLU A 71 -2.17 -21.38 6.91
C GLU A 71 -2.27 -22.63 6.01
N LEU A 72 -1.80 -22.54 4.76
CA LEU A 72 -1.73 -23.67 3.84
C LEU A 72 -0.46 -24.52 4.01
N GLY A 73 0.43 -24.19 4.96
CA GLY A 73 1.71 -24.88 5.16
C GLY A 73 2.75 -24.61 4.07
N ALA A 74 2.53 -23.59 3.24
CA ALA A 74 3.36 -23.19 2.11
C ALA A 74 3.95 -21.77 2.29
N GLY A 75 4.14 -21.35 3.54
CA GLY A 75 4.59 -20.01 3.91
C GLY A 75 5.99 -19.68 3.40
N ASP A 76 6.08 -19.17 2.17
CA ASP A 76 7.27 -18.56 1.62
C ASP A 76 7.03 -17.07 1.33
N ALA A 77 7.83 -16.23 1.99
CA ALA A 77 7.81 -14.78 1.81
C ALA A 77 8.16 -14.38 0.36
N GLY A 78 9.06 -15.13 -0.28
CA GLY A 78 9.45 -14.91 -1.68
C GLY A 78 8.27 -15.14 -2.63
N GLN A 79 7.61 -16.29 -2.48
CA GLN A 79 6.38 -16.61 -3.21
C GLN A 79 5.28 -15.58 -2.97
N ALA A 80 5.03 -15.19 -1.70
CA ALA A 80 3.99 -14.21 -1.39
C ALA A 80 4.25 -12.85 -2.07
N TRP A 81 5.51 -12.44 -2.12
CA TRP A 81 5.90 -11.21 -2.80
C TRP A 81 5.67 -11.31 -4.31
N ALA A 82 6.07 -12.42 -4.93
CA ALA A 82 5.88 -12.65 -6.36
C ALA A 82 4.39 -12.67 -6.74
N ASP A 83 3.57 -13.41 -5.99
CA ASP A 83 2.13 -13.51 -6.22
C ASP A 83 1.45 -12.14 -6.14
N VAL A 84 1.77 -11.33 -5.14
CA VAL A 84 1.19 -9.98 -5.01
C VAL A 84 1.70 -9.03 -6.10
N ALA A 85 2.96 -9.18 -6.54
CA ALA A 85 3.47 -8.44 -7.70
C ALA A 85 2.73 -8.80 -9.00
N GLU A 86 2.34 -10.06 -9.17
CA GLU A 86 1.53 -10.51 -10.31
C GLU A 86 0.07 -10.04 -10.21
N GLN A 87 -0.50 -10.00 -9.00
CA GLN A 87 -1.86 -9.51 -8.77
C GLN A 87 -1.97 -7.99 -8.93
N LEU A 88 -0.94 -7.24 -8.52
CA LEU A 88 -0.94 -5.78 -8.48
C LEU A 88 0.28 -5.19 -9.22
N PRO A 89 0.49 -5.49 -10.51
CA PRO A 89 1.73 -5.16 -11.22
C PRO A 89 1.94 -3.66 -11.36
N TYR A 90 0.87 -2.89 -11.56
CA TYR A 90 0.96 -1.44 -11.72
C TYR A 90 1.24 -0.73 -10.40
N LEU A 91 0.67 -1.24 -9.29
CA LEU A 91 1.01 -0.74 -7.96
C LEU A 91 2.50 -0.95 -7.68
N ARG A 92 3.03 -2.15 -7.99
CA ARG A 92 4.46 -2.46 -7.84
C ARG A 92 5.33 -1.52 -8.66
N ARG A 93 5.02 -1.33 -9.95
CA ARG A 93 5.78 -0.44 -10.84
C ARG A 93 5.81 1.00 -10.37
N VAL A 94 4.71 1.52 -9.83
CA VAL A 94 4.67 2.89 -9.28
C VAL A 94 5.57 2.97 -8.05
N LEU A 95 5.46 2.02 -7.12
CA LEU A 95 6.32 1.99 -5.93
C LEU A 95 7.81 1.84 -6.31
N ASP A 96 8.13 1.05 -7.33
CA ASP A 96 9.49 0.92 -7.87
C ASP A 96 10.01 2.25 -8.43
N ALA A 97 9.18 2.99 -9.17
CA ALA A 97 9.55 4.29 -9.73
C ALA A 97 9.89 5.34 -8.65
N TYR A 98 9.34 5.19 -7.44
CA TYR A 98 9.56 6.08 -6.30
C TYR A 98 10.41 5.47 -5.18
N ALA A 99 11.10 4.35 -5.42
CA ALA A 99 11.87 3.62 -4.38
C ALA A 99 12.96 4.47 -3.69
N GLY A 100 13.43 5.54 -4.34
CA GLY A 100 14.41 6.48 -3.77
C GLY A 100 13.80 7.58 -2.89
N GLU A 101 12.48 7.71 -2.84
CA GLU A 101 11.82 8.80 -2.13
C GLU A 101 11.82 8.57 -0.60
N PRO A 102 12.30 9.54 0.20
CA PRO A 102 12.36 9.42 1.66
C PRO A 102 11.02 9.08 2.31
N ALA A 103 9.93 9.62 1.76
CA ALA A 103 8.58 9.38 2.24
C ALA A 103 8.14 7.93 2.07
N LEU A 104 8.53 7.28 0.96
CA LEU A 104 8.23 5.88 0.72
C LEU A 104 9.06 4.97 1.64
N ALA A 105 10.35 5.25 1.77
CA ALA A 105 11.23 4.51 2.69
C ALA A 105 10.74 4.57 4.15
N GLU A 106 10.22 5.73 4.58
CA GLU A 106 9.62 5.88 5.91
C GLU A 106 8.29 5.12 6.05
N ALA A 107 7.45 5.13 5.01
CA ALA A 107 6.21 4.35 4.99
C ALA A 107 6.48 2.83 5.08
N GLU A 108 7.51 2.34 4.39
CA GLU A 108 7.94 0.94 4.43
C GLU A 108 8.48 0.56 5.81
N ARG A 109 9.33 1.40 6.42
CA ARG A 109 9.84 1.17 7.78
C ARG A 109 8.69 1.00 8.78
N ARG A 110 7.70 1.88 8.74
CA ARG A 110 6.52 1.81 9.61
C ARG A 110 5.73 0.51 9.43
N HIS A 111 5.59 0.01 8.20
CA HIS A 111 4.94 -1.29 7.96
C HIS A 111 5.73 -2.46 8.54
N CYS A 112 7.04 -2.48 8.31
CA CYS A 112 7.92 -3.49 8.91
C CYS A 112 7.87 -3.46 10.45
N ASP A 113 7.69 -2.30 11.07
CA ASP A 113 7.52 -2.17 12.52
C ASP A 113 6.16 -2.72 12.99
N VAL A 114 5.07 -2.42 12.26
CA VAL A 114 3.72 -2.94 12.56
C VAL A 114 3.68 -4.46 12.45
N LEU A 115 4.20 -5.04 11.36
CA LEU A 115 4.26 -6.50 11.17
C LEU A 115 5.11 -7.18 12.25
N ARG A 116 6.24 -6.57 12.63
CA ARG A 116 7.06 -7.07 13.76
C ARG A 116 6.33 -6.97 15.09
N TRP A 117 5.45 -5.99 15.27
CA TRP A 117 4.67 -5.85 16.50
C TRP A 117 3.53 -6.87 16.57
N THR A 118 2.80 -7.10 15.47
CA THR A 118 1.70 -8.07 15.42
C THR A 118 2.20 -9.50 15.64
N ALA A 119 3.26 -9.90 14.94
CA ALA A 119 3.88 -11.23 15.11
C ALA A 119 4.33 -11.50 16.56
N ARG A 120 4.91 -10.48 17.23
CA ARG A 120 5.29 -10.59 18.64
C ARG A 120 4.09 -10.71 19.59
N ARG A 121 2.94 -10.14 19.25
CA ARG A 121 1.73 -10.21 20.07
C ARG A 121 1.09 -11.58 19.98
N GLU A 122 0.98 -12.14 18.78
CA GLU A 122 0.41 -13.47 18.55
C GLU A 122 1.23 -14.58 19.20
N ALA A 123 2.58 -14.52 19.11
CA ALA A 123 3.46 -15.46 19.79
C ALA A 123 3.27 -15.49 21.33
N ARG A 124 2.91 -14.35 21.94
CA ARG A 124 2.62 -14.28 23.39
C ARG A 124 1.26 -14.88 23.74
N HIS A 125 0.28 -14.81 22.84
CA HIS A 125 -1.03 -15.42 23.05
C HIS A 125 -1.01 -16.94 22.84
N ALA A 126 -0.15 -17.47 21.98
CA ALA A 126 0.00 -18.91 21.75
C ALA A 126 0.76 -19.65 22.88
N ALA A 127 1.47 -18.92 23.75
CA ALA A 127 2.29 -19.46 24.84
C ALA A 127 1.60 -19.42 26.22
N ALA A 128 0.34 -18.99 26.28
CA ALA A 128 -0.49 -18.89 27.49
C ALA A 128 -1.61 -19.94 27.48
#